data_AF-A0A399EHZ1-F1
#
_entry.id   AF-A0A399EHZ1-F1
#
_cell.length_a   1.000
_cell.length_b   1.000
_cell.length_c   1.000
_cell.angle_alpha   90.00
_cell.angle_beta   90.00
_cell.angle_gamma   90.00
#
_symmetry.space_group_name_H-M   'P 1'
#
loop_
_entity.id
_entity.type
_entity.pdbx_description
1 polymer ?
#
loop_
_entity_poly.entity_id
_entity_poly.type
_entity_poly.pdbx_seq_one_letter_code
_entity_poly.pdbx_strand_id
1 'polypeptide(L)'
;MFRRFSRRRVLQGLLGGLVLWSPARARPAGFPQYPYRSIVFGRFLDDSYALAPTPGPKPFREWLEAAYQARYQESLRQALAQRRARLEATPDPRKRAALEEATAAWLHRAVKALIPRFSLERGFEFFNAVRFGERQCLLQSVLIAGLLQEAGLEAGVAMVWKNPLGQESNLGHAVALLRGSDGQDRLVDASDPTPFMRHPGLYLWDASARDYRFVEVSFGPEGVVRGYTRLADGRPLPLGQARPLDTAFLRSQFDYYRGERAPGGFIGPSTPAGLEASARFLERAIVRQPRNPLAVYGLGYVYRKQGRLEAARKQFQRAYRLYLAQGHVPPGPQEAQRWAEA
;
A
#
# COMPACT_ATOMS: atom_id res chain seq x y z
N MET A 1 35.27 57.88 55.15
CA MET A 1 36.22 57.22 56.08
C MET A 1 35.99 55.71 56.00
N PHE A 2 37.02 54.96 55.65
CA PHE A 2 37.00 53.54 55.30
C PHE A 2 36.45 52.62 56.40
N ARG A 3 35.71 51.56 56.02
CA ARG A 3 35.84 50.24 56.65
C ARG A 3 35.33 49.12 55.73
N ARG A 4 36.29 48.33 55.25
CA ARG A 4 36.12 47.01 54.62
C ARG A 4 35.49 46.05 55.62
N PHE A 5 34.51 45.25 55.21
CA PHE A 5 34.25 43.95 55.83
C PHE A 5 34.05 42.86 54.78
N SER A 6 34.71 41.74 55.08
CA SER A 6 35.08 40.63 54.23
C SER A 6 33.93 39.64 54.04
N ARG A 7 33.82 39.11 52.81
CA ARG A 7 32.92 38.02 52.41
C ARG A 7 33.45 36.67 52.93
N ARG A 8 32.63 35.92 53.66
CA ARG A 8 32.58 34.45 53.59
C ARG A 8 31.13 33.98 53.69
N ARG A 9 30.56 33.57 52.56
CA ARG A 9 29.27 32.87 52.48
C ARG A 9 29.52 31.38 52.70
N VAL A 10 28.76 30.81 53.63
CA VAL A 10 28.63 29.38 53.88
C VAL A 10 27.82 28.77 52.72
N LEU A 11 28.39 27.80 52.00
CA LEU A 11 27.65 26.90 51.11
C LEU A 11 27.12 25.74 51.95
N GLN A 12 25.79 25.63 52.05
CA GLN A 12 25.09 24.43 52.50
C GLN A 12 24.41 23.77 51.30
N GLY A 13 24.39 22.45 51.33
CA GLY A 13 24.21 21.57 50.18
C GLY A 13 22.80 21.51 49.61
N LEU A 14 22.77 21.22 48.31
CA LEU A 14 21.60 20.71 47.60
C LEU A 14 22.07 19.58 46.69
N LEU A 15 22.06 18.35 47.22
CA LEU A 15 22.09 17.12 46.43
C LEU A 15 20.65 16.82 45.99
N GLY A 16 20.21 17.51 44.93
CA GLY A 16 18.97 17.20 44.23
C GLY A 16 19.22 16.12 43.19
N GLY A 17 18.60 14.94 43.39
CA GLY A 17 18.74 13.78 42.52
C GLY A 17 18.32 14.07 41.07
N LEU A 18 19.25 13.83 40.14
CA LEU A 18 18.96 13.74 38.71
C LEU A 18 18.15 12.47 38.46
N VAL A 19 16.83 12.62 38.32
CA VAL A 19 15.98 11.59 37.70
C VAL A 19 16.36 11.55 36.22
N LEU A 20 17.18 10.55 35.86
CA LEU A 20 17.46 10.22 34.47
C LEU A 20 16.16 9.70 33.83
N TRP A 21 15.46 10.58 33.12
CA TRP A 21 14.33 10.21 32.29
C TRP A 21 14.88 9.43 31.08
N SER A 22 14.93 8.11 31.21
CA SER A 22 15.17 7.24 30.06
C SER A 22 13.99 7.46 29.09
N PRO A 23 14.22 7.97 27.86
CA PRO A 23 13.16 7.99 26.88
C PRO A 23 12.76 6.54 26.64
N ALA A 24 11.51 6.19 26.95
CA ALA A 24 10.94 4.92 26.54
C ALA A 24 11.26 4.77 25.05
N ARG A 25 12.04 3.74 24.68
CA ARG A 25 12.28 3.41 23.28
C ARG A 25 10.91 3.32 22.62
N ALA A 26 10.56 4.33 21.82
CA ALA A 26 9.33 4.31 21.06
C ALA A 26 9.37 3.00 20.26
N ARG A 27 8.39 2.12 20.49
CA ARG A 27 8.23 0.93 19.65
C ARG A 27 8.25 1.42 18.20
N PRO A 28 9.06 0.83 17.30
CA PRO A 28 9.02 1.22 15.91
C PRO A 28 7.57 1.12 15.45
N ALA A 29 7.04 2.19 14.87
CA ALA A 29 5.65 2.21 14.41
C ALA A 29 5.41 1.02 13.48
N GLY A 30 4.37 0.22 13.77
CA GLY A 30 4.00 -0.94 12.97
C GLY A 30 3.40 -0.54 11.62
N PHE A 31 2.88 -1.52 10.88
CA PHE A 31 2.23 -1.26 9.60
C PHE A 31 1.02 -0.32 9.73
N PRO A 32 0.72 0.50 8.70
CA PRO A 32 -0.51 1.29 8.62
C PRO A 32 -1.76 0.47 8.90
N GLN A 33 -2.62 0.96 9.79
CA GLN A 33 -3.81 0.26 10.26
C GLN A 33 -5.07 0.69 9.48
N TYR A 34 -5.71 -0.29 8.86
CA TYR A 34 -7.00 -0.24 8.21
C TYR A 34 -7.71 -1.62 8.30
N PRO A 35 -7.92 -2.19 9.52
CA PRO A 35 -8.64 -3.45 9.67
C PRO A 35 -9.98 -3.41 8.94
N TYR A 36 -10.41 -4.55 8.41
CA TYR A 36 -11.56 -4.61 7.52
C TYR A 36 -12.74 -3.82 8.07
N ARG A 37 -13.13 -3.97 9.34
CA ARG A 37 -14.30 -3.29 9.93
C ARG A 37 -14.03 -1.88 10.45
N SER A 38 -12.82 -1.35 10.30
CA SER A 38 -12.46 -0.01 10.75
C SER A 38 -13.08 1.10 9.91
N ILE A 39 -13.16 2.30 10.50
CA ILE A 39 -13.52 3.55 9.80
C ILE A 39 -12.52 3.84 8.67
N VAL A 40 -11.23 3.54 8.89
CA VAL A 40 -10.18 3.77 7.88
C VAL A 40 -10.43 2.94 6.63
N PHE A 41 -10.78 1.65 6.80
CA PHE A 41 -11.18 0.81 5.66
C PHE A 41 -12.49 1.29 5.03
N GLY A 42 -13.44 1.76 5.86
CA GLY A 42 -14.69 2.37 5.41
C GLY A 42 -14.48 3.46 4.35
N ARG A 43 -13.45 4.29 4.48
CA ARG A 43 -13.13 5.35 3.50
C ARG A 43 -12.82 4.81 2.09
N PHE A 44 -12.26 3.61 1.95
CA PHE A 44 -12.08 2.98 0.62
C PHE A 44 -13.43 2.60 0.00
N LEU A 45 -14.37 2.14 0.83
CA LEU A 45 -15.73 1.82 0.40
C LEU A 45 -16.48 3.10 0.03
N ASP A 46 -16.43 4.12 0.86
CA ASP A 46 -17.09 5.41 0.62
C ASP A 46 -16.59 6.05 -0.69
N ASP A 47 -15.26 6.07 -0.90
CA ASP A 47 -14.65 6.55 -2.14
C ASP A 47 -15.14 5.79 -3.37
N SER A 48 -15.40 4.48 -3.23
CA SER A 48 -15.90 3.63 -4.30
C SER A 48 -17.39 3.88 -4.57
N TYR A 49 -18.21 3.87 -3.52
CA TYR A 49 -19.67 4.02 -3.63
C TYR A 49 -20.10 5.43 -4.01
N ALA A 50 -19.27 6.46 -3.78
CA ALA A 50 -19.50 7.80 -4.32
C ALA A 50 -19.54 7.85 -5.86
N LEU A 51 -19.06 6.81 -6.55
CA LEU A 51 -19.08 6.66 -8.01
C LEU A 51 -20.04 5.57 -8.49
N ALA A 52 -20.80 4.95 -7.60
CA ALA A 52 -21.73 3.89 -7.96
C ALA A 52 -22.91 4.45 -8.80
N PRO A 53 -23.47 3.66 -9.74
CA PRO A 53 -24.67 4.05 -10.48
C PRO A 53 -25.88 4.18 -9.53
N THR A 54 -26.96 4.81 -10.01
CA THR A 54 -28.24 4.88 -9.28
C THR A 54 -29.31 4.04 -10.01
N PRO A 55 -30.02 3.12 -9.32
CA PRO A 55 -29.83 2.74 -7.91
C PRO A 55 -28.51 1.99 -7.68
N GLY A 56 -27.90 2.23 -6.52
CA GLY A 56 -26.62 1.63 -6.15
C GLY A 56 -26.73 0.14 -5.80
N PRO A 57 -25.64 -0.65 -5.93
CA PRO A 57 -25.62 -2.02 -5.46
C PRO A 57 -25.69 -2.09 -3.93
N LYS A 58 -25.96 -3.29 -3.40
CA LYS A 58 -25.91 -3.57 -1.95
C LYS A 58 -24.57 -3.09 -1.35
N PRO A 59 -24.54 -2.62 -0.09
CA PRO A 59 -23.29 -2.28 0.60
C PRO A 59 -22.31 -3.46 0.58
N PHE A 60 -21.04 -3.19 0.25
CA PHE A 60 -20.04 -4.23 0.00
C PHE A 60 -19.86 -5.16 1.21
N ARG A 61 -19.93 -4.61 2.43
CA ARG A 61 -19.78 -5.40 3.65
C ARG A 61 -20.89 -6.41 3.86
N GLU A 62 -22.12 -5.98 3.66
CA GLU A 62 -23.31 -6.84 3.77
C GLU A 62 -23.27 -7.92 2.68
N TRP A 63 -22.92 -7.52 1.45
CA TRP A 63 -22.75 -8.45 0.35
C TRP A 63 -21.65 -9.48 0.63
N LEU A 64 -20.47 -9.06 1.10
CA LEU A 64 -19.36 -9.99 1.34
C LEU A 64 -19.66 -10.98 2.46
N GLU A 65 -20.30 -10.51 3.55
CA GLU A 65 -20.72 -11.39 4.65
C GLU A 65 -21.74 -12.44 4.16
N ALA A 66 -22.75 -12.01 3.40
CA ALA A 66 -23.76 -12.91 2.84
C ALA A 66 -23.17 -13.90 1.83
N ALA A 67 -22.29 -13.42 0.94
CA ALA A 67 -21.61 -14.27 -0.05
C ALA A 67 -20.70 -15.31 0.61
N TYR A 68 -19.98 -14.91 1.66
CA TYR A 68 -19.16 -15.82 2.45
C TYR A 68 -20.03 -16.86 3.17
N GLN A 69 -21.09 -16.44 3.87
CA GLN A 69 -22.03 -17.34 4.57
C GLN A 69 -22.65 -18.35 3.62
N ALA A 70 -23.13 -17.92 2.45
CA ALA A 70 -23.74 -18.80 1.47
C ALA A 70 -22.77 -19.88 0.95
N ARG A 71 -21.48 -19.52 0.84
CA ARG A 71 -20.46 -20.43 0.32
C ARG A 71 -19.89 -21.39 1.36
N TYR A 72 -19.61 -20.87 2.56
CA TYR A 72 -18.86 -21.60 3.59
C TYR A 72 -19.73 -22.07 4.76
N GLN A 73 -21.02 -21.73 4.75
CA GLN A 73 -21.99 -22.09 5.80
C GLN A 73 -21.58 -21.62 7.21
N GLU A 74 -20.73 -20.58 7.29
CA GLU A 74 -20.29 -19.92 8.52
C GLU A 74 -20.14 -18.41 8.29
N SER A 75 -20.21 -17.61 9.35
CA SER A 75 -20.04 -16.15 9.24
C SER A 75 -18.57 -15.80 9.01
N LEU A 76 -18.28 -14.87 8.08
CA LEU A 76 -16.94 -14.32 7.88
C LEU A 76 -16.43 -13.66 9.16
N ARG A 77 -17.31 -12.94 9.89
CA ARG A 77 -16.97 -12.36 11.20
C ARG A 77 -16.48 -13.41 12.18
N GLN A 78 -17.23 -14.52 12.31
CA GLN A 78 -16.90 -15.60 13.24
C GLN A 78 -15.61 -16.30 12.80
N ALA A 79 -15.45 -16.59 11.51
CA ALA A 79 -14.25 -17.23 10.96
C ALA A 79 -12.97 -16.42 11.20
N LEU A 80 -13.04 -15.08 11.11
CA LEU A 80 -11.93 -14.18 11.43
C LEU A 80 -11.67 -14.14 12.94
N ALA A 81 -12.72 -14.04 13.76
CA ALA A 81 -12.59 -14.00 15.22
C ALA A 81 -11.97 -15.29 15.79
N GLN A 82 -12.36 -16.46 15.27
CA GLN A 82 -11.78 -17.74 15.67
C GLN A 82 -10.28 -17.84 15.33
N ARG A 83 -9.88 -17.37 14.14
CA ARG A 83 -8.47 -17.32 13.74
C ARG A 83 -7.67 -16.39 14.62
N ARG A 84 -8.20 -15.21 14.93
CA ARG A 84 -7.60 -14.28 15.88
C ARG A 84 -7.40 -14.90 17.26
N ALA A 85 -8.43 -15.54 17.81
CA ALA A 85 -8.36 -16.21 19.11
C ALA A 85 -7.29 -17.32 19.11
N ARG A 86 -7.21 -18.11 18.03
CA ARG A 86 -6.18 -19.16 17.88
C ARG A 86 -4.77 -18.58 17.82
N LEU A 87 -4.59 -17.44 17.15
CA LEU A 87 -3.31 -16.73 17.11
C LEU A 87 -2.92 -16.22 18.49
N GLU A 88 -3.83 -15.54 19.20
CA GLU A 88 -3.62 -15.03 20.55
C GLU A 88 -3.30 -16.15 21.56
N ALA A 89 -3.88 -17.34 21.38
CA ALA A 89 -3.59 -18.54 22.18
C ALA A 89 -2.26 -19.24 21.81
N THR A 90 -1.54 -18.78 20.79
CA THR A 90 -0.29 -19.41 20.32
C THR A 90 0.92 -18.51 20.64
N PRO A 91 1.61 -18.72 21.78
CA PRO A 91 2.73 -17.88 22.19
C PRO A 91 4.04 -18.19 21.44
N ASP A 92 4.20 -19.41 20.91
CA ASP A 92 5.39 -19.80 20.15
C ASP A 92 5.42 -19.06 18.80
N PRO A 93 6.46 -18.24 18.52
CA PRO A 93 6.47 -17.41 17.31
C PRO A 93 6.46 -18.19 16.00
N ARG A 94 7.06 -19.40 15.96
CA ARG A 94 7.12 -20.22 14.73
C ARG A 94 5.77 -20.88 14.45
N LYS A 95 5.13 -21.46 15.48
CA LYS A 95 3.77 -22.01 15.38
C LYS A 95 2.78 -20.91 15.03
N ARG A 96 2.94 -19.72 15.64
CA ARG A 96 2.11 -18.55 15.32
C ARG A 96 2.30 -18.12 13.87
N ALA A 97 3.53 -18.01 13.38
CA ALA A 97 3.82 -17.68 11.98
C ALA A 97 3.18 -18.67 11.00
N ALA A 98 3.19 -19.97 11.29
CA ALA A 98 2.52 -20.98 10.48
C ALA A 98 0.98 -20.78 10.43
N LEU A 99 0.37 -20.37 11.54
CA LEU A 99 -1.07 -20.02 11.57
C LEU A 99 -1.38 -18.72 10.82
N GLU A 100 -0.47 -17.74 10.86
CA GLU A 100 -0.58 -16.49 10.12
C GLU A 100 -0.53 -16.76 8.61
N GLU A 101 0.41 -17.59 8.18
CA GLU A 101 0.54 -18.05 6.80
C GLU A 101 -0.71 -18.85 6.34
N ALA A 102 -1.19 -19.78 7.16
CA ALA A 102 -2.42 -20.51 6.87
C ALA A 102 -3.64 -19.59 6.75
N THR A 103 -3.70 -18.53 7.56
CA THR A 103 -4.75 -17.51 7.51
C THR A 103 -4.68 -16.71 6.21
N ALA A 104 -3.49 -16.30 5.78
CA ALA A 104 -3.27 -15.66 4.49
C ALA A 104 -3.67 -16.54 3.31
N ALA A 105 -3.27 -17.81 3.31
CA ALA A 105 -3.63 -18.76 2.26
C ALA A 105 -5.15 -19.00 2.21
N TRP A 106 -5.84 -19.03 3.37
CA TRP A 106 -7.30 -19.12 3.42
C TRP A 106 -7.97 -17.87 2.84
N LEU A 107 -7.53 -16.66 3.21
CA LEU A 107 -8.09 -15.41 2.68
C LEU A 107 -7.86 -15.25 1.18
N HIS A 108 -6.69 -15.65 0.68
CA HIS A 108 -6.42 -15.72 -0.76
C HIS A 108 -7.48 -16.56 -1.48
N ARG A 109 -7.69 -17.80 -1.02
CA ARG A 109 -8.69 -18.71 -1.62
C ARG A 109 -10.11 -18.17 -1.49
N ALA A 110 -10.47 -17.62 -0.33
CA ALA A 110 -11.79 -17.07 -0.07
C ALA A 110 -12.10 -15.88 -0.99
N VAL A 111 -11.19 -14.91 -1.08
CA VAL A 111 -11.37 -13.72 -1.95
C VAL A 111 -11.47 -14.12 -3.41
N LYS A 112 -10.61 -15.04 -3.89
CA LYS A 112 -10.70 -15.54 -5.27
C LYS A 112 -12.01 -16.28 -5.54
N ALA A 113 -12.55 -17.01 -4.57
CA ALA A 113 -13.79 -17.74 -4.75
C ALA A 113 -15.03 -16.84 -4.73
N LEU A 114 -15.01 -15.78 -3.90
CA LEU A 114 -16.12 -14.83 -3.75
C LEU A 114 -16.14 -13.76 -4.85
N ILE A 115 -14.96 -13.39 -5.37
CA ILE A 115 -14.80 -12.38 -6.42
C ILE A 115 -13.98 -13.01 -7.56
N PRO A 116 -14.56 -13.92 -8.37
CA PRO A 116 -13.79 -14.80 -9.24
C PRO A 116 -13.18 -14.13 -10.47
N ARG A 117 -13.80 -13.06 -10.98
CA ARG A 117 -13.42 -12.47 -12.27
C ARG A 117 -12.32 -11.44 -12.08
N PHE A 118 -11.20 -11.59 -12.78
CA PHE A 118 -10.17 -10.55 -12.81
C PHE A 118 -10.46 -9.55 -13.94
N SER A 119 -10.40 -8.25 -13.64
CA SER A 119 -10.74 -7.19 -14.59
C SER A 119 -9.86 -5.96 -14.40
N LEU A 120 -9.04 -5.65 -15.41
CA LEU A 120 -8.20 -4.44 -15.43
C LEU A 120 -9.01 -3.17 -15.73
N GLU A 121 -10.21 -3.30 -16.29
CA GLU A 121 -11.03 -2.17 -16.71
C GLU A 121 -11.82 -1.55 -15.55
N ARG A 122 -12.32 -2.39 -14.64
CA ARG A 122 -13.30 -1.96 -13.63
C ARG A 122 -13.20 -2.68 -12.29
N GLY A 123 -12.36 -3.70 -12.18
CA GLY A 123 -12.22 -4.54 -10.99
C GLY A 123 -11.56 -3.85 -9.78
N PHE A 124 -11.19 -2.59 -9.89
CA PHE A 124 -10.63 -1.80 -8.78
C PHE A 124 -11.71 -1.14 -7.91
N GLU A 125 -13.00 -1.26 -8.25
CA GLU A 125 -14.10 -0.69 -7.44
C GLU A 125 -14.84 -1.75 -6.62
N PHE A 126 -15.07 -1.47 -5.34
CA PHE A 126 -15.81 -2.37 -4.45
C PHE A 126 -17.26 -2.56 -4.88
N PHE A 127 -17.90 -1.53 -5.46
CA PHE A 127 -19.24 -1.69 -6.01
C PHE A 127 -19.27 -2.63 -7.23
N ASN A 128 -18.18 -2.74 -7.99
CA ASN A 128 -18.07 -3.68 -9.13
C ASN A 128 -17.80 -5.12 -8.67
N ALA A 129 -17.13 -5.31 -7.54
CA ALA A 129 -17.07 -6.62 -6.90
C ALA A 129 -18.49 -7.15 -6.59
N VAL A 130 -19.38 -6.27 -6.09
CA VAL A 130 -20.79 -6.63 -5.83
C VAL A 130 -21.58 -6.89 -7.12
N ARG A 131 -21.46 -6.01 -8.12
CA ARG A 131 -22.28 -6.08 -9.34
C ARG A 131 -21.86 -7.20 -10.29
N PHE A 132 -20.55 -7.43 -10.41
CA PHE A 132 -19.98 -8.24 -11.49
C PHE A 132 -19.11 -9.38 -11.01
N GLY A 133 -18.82 -9.46 -9.70
CA GLY A 133 -17.88 -10.44 -9.15
C GLY A 133 -16.44 -10.17 -9.61
N GLU A 134 -16.11 -8.90 -9.83
CA GLU A 134 -14.83 -8.50 -10.40
C GLU A 134 -13.85 -7.92 -9.39
N ARG A 135 -12.58 -8.30 -9.55
CA ARG A 135 -11.44 -7.83 -8.78
C ARG A 135 -10.29 -7.42 -9.70
N GLN A 136 -9.42 -6.60 -9.14
CA GLN A 136 -8.15 -6.18 -9.70
C GLN A 136 -7.09 -6.26 -8.58
N CYS A 137 -5.81 -6.22 -8.93
CA CYS A 137 -4.72 -6.46 -7.98
C CYS A 137 -4.69 -5.52 -6.77
N LEU A 138 -5.05 -4.24 -6.92
CA LEU A 138 -5.14 -3.29 -5.82
C LEU A 138 -6.30 -3.61 -4.89
N LEU A 139 -7.52 -3.75 -5.43
CA LEU A 139 -8.72 -4.00 -4.62
C LEU A 139 -8.58 -5.28 -3.81
N GLN A 140 -8.14 -6.38 -4.45
CA GLN A 140 -7.98 -7.65 -3.75
C GLN A 140 -6.90 -7.57 -2.66
N SER A 141 -5.81 -6.84 -2.91
CA SER A 141 -4.70 -6.72 -1.95
C SER A 141 -5.09 -5.86 -0.75
N VAL A 142 -5.82 -4.76 -0.98
CA VAL A 142 -6.38 -3.93 0.09
C VAL A 142 -7.40 -4.72 0.91
N LEU A 143 -8.28 -5.50 0.25
CA LEU A 143 -9.25 -6.34 0.92
C LEU A 143 -8.58 -7.44 1.76
N ILE A 144 -7.64 -8.19 1.19
CA ILE A 144 -6.91 -9.24 1.90
C ILE A 144 -6.14 -8.65 3.09
N ALA A 145 -5.41 -7.56 2.90
CA ALA A 145 -4.68 -6.90 3.99
C ALA A 145 -5.62 -6.42 5.11
N GLY A 146 -6.76 -5.81 4.76
CA GLY A 146 -7.77 -5.41 5.75
C GLY A 146 -8.36 -6.59 6.52
N LEU A 147 -8.64 -7.71 5.85
CA LEU A 147 -9.14 -8.94 6.49
C LEU A 147 -8.08 -9.62 7.36
N LEU A 148 -6.81 -9.61 6.94
CA LEU A 148 -5.68 -10.08 7.77
C LEU A 148 -5.54 -9.23 9.03
N GLN A 149 -5.60 -7.90 8.91
CA GLN A 149 -5.57 -7.00 10.05
C GLN A 149 -6.78 -7.20 10.99
N GLU A 150 -7.97 -7.47 10.45
CA GLU A 150 -9.15 -7.81 11.25
C GLU A 150 -8.95 -9.10 12.07
N ALA A 151 -8.23 -10.08 11.51
CA ALA A 151 -7.81 -11.29 12.20
C ALA A 151 -6.61 -11.08 13.16
N GLY A 152 -6.11 -9.85 13.31
CA GLY A 152 -5.03 -9.51 14.25
C GLY A 152 -3.61 -9.69 13.71
N LEU A 153 -3.44 -9.74 12.38
CA LEU A 153 -2.13 -9.90 11.73
C LEU A 153 -1.55 -8.56 11.28
N GLU A 154 -0.22 -8.46 11.26
CA GLU A 154 0.48 -7.31 10.71
C GLU A 154 0.58 -7.42 9.18
N ALA A 155 -0.36 -6.80 8.47
CA ALA A 155 -0.43 -6.86 7.01
C ALA A 155 -0.61 -5.48 6.38
N GLY A 156 -0.20 -5.32 5.12
CA GLY A 156 -0.48 -4.14 4.32
C GLY A 156 -0.39 -4.42 2.83
N VAL A 157 -0.12 -3.40 2.00
CA VAL A 157 0.02 -3.55 0.54
C VAL A 157 1.34 -2.95 0.06
N ALA A 158 2.00 -3.63 -0.86
CA ALA A 158 3.14 -3.11 -1.62
C ALA A 158 2.80 -3.08 -3.12
N MET A 159 3.44 -2.20 -3.87
CA MET A 159 3.40 -2.26 -5.33
C MET A 159 4.52 -3.17 -5.84
N VAL A 160 4.31 -3.80 -6.98
CA VAL A 160 5.29 -4.63 -7.69
C VAL A 160 5.76 -3.88 -8.91
N TRP A 161 7.08 -3.73 -9.07
CA TRP A 161 7.69 -3.16 -10.28
C TRP A 161 8.41 -4.21 -11.12
N LYS A 162 8.77 -5.36 -10.56
CA LYS A 162 9.41 -6.47 -11.29
C LYS A 162 8.71 -7.78 -10.99
N ASN A 163 8.22 -8.45 -12.04
CA ASN A 163 7.49 -9.71 -11.91
C ASN A 163 8.44 -10.92 -11.82
N PRO A 164 7.94 -12.16 -11.59
CA PRO A 164 8.78 -13.34 -11.45
C PRO A 164 9.57 -13.72 -12.71
N LEU A 165 9.14 -13.24 -13.88
CA LEU A 165 9.85 -13.40 -15.17
C LEU A 165 10.93 -12.33 -15.38
N GLY A 166 11.14 -11.44 -14.41
CA GLY A 166 12.10 -10.34 -14.50
C GLY A 166 11.62 -9.14 -15.30
N GLN A 167 10.37 -9.14 -15.80
CA GLN A 167 9.82 -8.03 -16.56
C GLN A 167 9.50 -6.86 -15.64
N GLU A 168 9.93 -5.67 -16.06
CA GLU A 168 9.68 -4.43 -15.34
C GLU A 168 8.35 -3.79 -15.77
N SER A 169 7.66 -3.18 -14.81
CA SER A 169 6.48 -2.36 -15.02
C SER A 169 6.60 -1.05 -14.26
N ASN A 170 5.82 -0.06 -14.67
CA ASN A 170 5.71 1.19 -13.94
C ASN A 170 4.71 1.05 -12.79
N LEU A 171 5.02 0.22 -11.78
CA LEU A 171 4.15 -0.06 -10.63
C LEU A 171 2.75 -0.58 -11.04
N GLY A 172 2.70 -1.50 -12.02
CA GLY A 172 1.44 -1.96 -12.61
C GLY A 172 0.66 -2.98 -11.77
N HIS A 173 1.28 -3.53 -10.72
CA HIS A 173 0.71 -4.60 -9.90
C HIS A 173 0.82 -4.31 -8.41
N ALA A 174 -0.09 -4.85 -7.61
CA ALA A 174 -0.15 -4.66 -6.17
C ALA A 174 -0.38 -5.99 -5.47
N VAL A 175 0.29 -6.19 -4.35
CA VAL A 175 0.23 -7.43 -3.54
C VAL A 175 0.05 -7.10 -2.07
N ALA A 176 -0.65 -7.97 -1.33
CA ALA A 176 -0.67 -7.86 0.11
C ALA A 176 0.69 -8.33 0.68
N LEU A 177 1.18 -7.64 1.70
CA LEU A 177 2.42 -7.93 2.42
C LEU A 177 2.04 -8.33 3.84
N LEU A 178 2.39 -9.54 4.26
CA LEU A 178 2.21 -10.04 5.63
C LEU A 178 3.58 -10.05 6.32
N ARG A 179 3.66 -9.48 7.52
CA ARG A 179 4.77 -9.68 8.45
C ARG A 179 4.40 -10.71 9.49
N GLY A 180 5.11 -11.83 9.50
CA GLY A 180 4.91 -12.90 10.46
C GLY A 180 5.53 -12.61 11.81
N SER A 181 5.04 -13.30 12.84
CA SER A 181 5.61 -13.31 14.18
C SER A 181 7.03 -13.91 14.24
N ASP A 182 7.44 -14.63 13.19
CA ASP A 182 8.81 -15.08 12.94
C ASP A 182 9.74 -13.96 12.44
N GLY A 183 9.23 -12.73 12.30
CA GLY A 183 9.94 -11.56 11.81
C GLY A 183 10.14 -11.53 10.30
N GLN A 184 9.48 -12.43 9.56
CA GLN A 184 9.68 -12.57 8.12
C GLN A 184 8.46 -12.12 7.33
N ASP A 185 8.72 -11.55 6.16
CA ASP A 185 7.68 -11.05 5.29
C ASP A 185 7.25 -12.12 4.26
N ARG A 186 5.98 -12.09 3.87
CA ARG A 186 5.40 -12.95 2.84
C ARG A 186 4.48 -12.13 1.95
N LEU A 187 4.50 -12.40 0.65
CA LEU A 187 3.59 -11.77 -0.31
C LEU A 187 2.34 -12.63 -0.46
N VAL A 188 1.17 -12.02 -0.45
CA VAL A 188 -0.11 -12.70 -0.65
C VAL A 188 -0.75 -12.12 -1.91
N ASP A 189 -0.73 -12.91 -2.99
CA ASP A 189 -1.14 -12.47 -4.32
C ASP A 189 -2.33 -13.26 -4.85
N ALA A 190 -3.50 -12.63 -4.87
CA ALA A 190 -4.71 -13.24 -5.41
C ALA A 190 -4.80 -13.17 -6.95
N SER A 191 -3.87 -12.52 -7.64
CA SER A 191 -3.78 -12.58 -9.11
C SER A 191 -3.34 -13.96 -9.58
N ASP A 192 -2.49 -14.63 -8.81
CA ASP A 192 -1.90 -15.91 -9.16
C ASP A 192 -2.63 -17.13 -8.57
N PRO A 193 -2.45 -18.34 -9.14
CA PRO A 193 -3.06 -19.56 -8.62
C PRO A 193 -2.65 -19.90 -7.19
N THR A 194 -1.40 -19.61 -6.81
CA THR A 194 -0.85 -19.85 -5.47
C THR A 194 -0.71 -18.53 -4.71
N PRO A 195 -0.81 -18.54 -3.36
CA PRO A 195 -0.81 -17.31 -2.57
C PRO A 195 0.55 -16.63 -2.48
N PHE A 196 1.64 -17.39 -2.34
CA PHE A 196 2.97 -16.88 -1.96
C PHE A 196 3.90 -16.69 -3.16
N MET A 197 3.47 -15.85 -4.10
CA MET A 197 4.25 -15.56 -5.30
C MET A 197 5.52 -14.76 -5.01
N ARG A 198 6.58 -15.08 -5.75
CA ARG A 198 7.90 -14.45 -5.64
C ARG A 198 8.04 -13.30 -6.62
N HIS A 199 7.69 -12.09 -6.18
CA HIS A 199 7.93 -10.86 -6.93
C HIS A 199 9.29 -10.25 -6.55
N PRO A 200 10.31 -10.30 -7.43
CA PRO A 200 11.67 -9.85 -7.11
C PRO A 200 11.80 -8.34 -6.94
N GLY A 201 10.83 -7.54 -7.39
CA GLY A 201 10.88 -6.08 -7.28
C GLY A 201 9.63 -5.50 -6.63
N LEU A 202 9.81 -4.86 -5.47
CA LEU A 202 8.74 -4.16 -4.76
C LEU A 202 8.99 -2.66 -4.65
N TYR A 203 7.91 -1.94 -4.43
CA TYR A 203 7.91 -0.53 -4.07
C TYR A 203 7.09 -0.35 -2.80
N LEU A 204 7.77 0.14 -1.77
CA LEU A 204 7.28 0.16 -0.39
C LEU A 204 7.90 1.34 0.38
N TRP A 205 7.44 1.59 1.59
CA TRP A 205 7.94 2.67 2.44
C TRP A 205 9.21 2.27 3.18
N ASP A 206 10.25 3.09 3.06
CA ASP A 206 11.47 3.00 3.86
C ASP A 206 11.38 3.99 5.04
N ALA A 207 11.25 3.46 6.25
CA ALA A 207 11.15 4.26 7.45
C ALA A 207 12.41 5.09 7.74
N SER A 208 13.59 4.63 7.32
CA SER A 208 14.85 5.35 7.51
C SER A 208 14.96 6.56 6.58
N ALA A 209 14.54 6.40 5.32
CA ALA A 209 14.52 7.46 4.33
C ALA A 209 13.30 8.38 4.43
N ARG A 210 12.27 7.97 5.20
CA ARG A 210 10.97 8.65 5.30
C ARG A 210 10.35 8.90 3.92
N ASP A 211 10.43 7.92 3.04
CA ASP A 211 9.96 8.00 1.67
C ASP A 211 9.76 6.59 1.09
N TYR A 212 9.10 6.51 -0.07
CA TYR A 212 8.96 5.24 -0.78
C TYR A 212 10.22 4.88 -1.55
N ARG A 213 10.50 3.59 -1.70
CA ARG A 213 11.70 3.07 -2.36
C ARG A 213 11.36 1.91 -3.26
N PHE A 214 11.98 1.90 -4.43
CA PHE A 214 12.16 0.68 -5.22
C PHE A 214 13.19 -0.20 -4.52
N VAL A 215 12.82 -1.45 -4.30
CA VAL A 215 13.67 -2.47 -3.68
C VAL A 215 13.66 -3.75 -4.49
N GLU A 216 14.79 -4.45 -4.48
CA GLU A 216 14.87 -5.86 -4.85
C GLU A 216 14.59 -6.73 -3.62
N VAL A 217 13.97 -7.88 -3.83
CA VAL A 217 13.57 -8.81 -2.77
C VAL A 217 14.44 -10.06 -2.81
N SER A 218 15.04 -10.40 -1.67
CA SER A 218 15.70 -11.69 -1.47
C SER A 218 14.72 -12.70 -0.91
N PHE A 219 14.53 -13.82 -1.59
CA PHE A 219 13.63 -14.90 -1.16
C PHE A 219 14.37 -16.13 -0.67
N GLY A 220 13.98 -16.62 0.51
CA GLY A 220 14.28 -17.96 1.00
C GLY A 220 13.24 -18.97 0.52
N PRO A 221 13.31 -20.25 0.98
CA PRO A 221 12.35 -21.30 0.62
C PRO A 221 10.89 -20.85 0.80
N GLU A 222 9.99 -21.43 -0.01
CA GLU A 222 8.53 -21.26 0.12
C GLU A 222 8.02 -19.81 0.02
N GLY A 223 8.80 -18.92 -0.60
CA GLY A 223 8.39 -17.53 -0.83
C GLY A 223 8.59 -16.60 0.38
N VAL A 224 9.30 -17.06 1.41
CA VAL A 224 9.70 -16.23 2.56
C VAL A 224 10.65 -15.13 2.12
N VAL A 225 10.32 -13.88 2.41
CA VAL A 225 11.20 -12.73 2.16
C VAL A 225 12.24 -12.63 3.26
N ARG A 226 13.52 -12.70 2.87
CA ARG A 226 14.68 -12.66 3.77
C ARG A 226 15.27 -11.27 3.94
N GLY A 227 14.99 -10.38 3.00
CA GLY A 227 15.48 -9.01 3.04
C GLY A 227 15.16 -8.24 1.78
N TYR A 228 15.41 -6.94 1.87
CA TYR A 228 15.26 -6.00 0.78
C TYR A 228 16.59 -5.32 0.49
N THR A 229 16.83 -4.97 -0.77
CA THR A 229 17.98 -4.16 -1.20
C THR A 229 17.47 -2.93 -1.92
N ARG A 230 17.89 -1.74 -1.51
CA ARG A 230 17.49 -0.49 -2.15
C ARG A 230 18.13 -0.36 -3.52
N LEU A 231 17.35 -0.03 -4.55
CA LEU A 231 17.92 0.22 -5.87
C LEU A 231 18.75 1.51 -5.92
N ALA A 232 18.41 2.50 -5.08
CA ALA A 232 19.07 3.80 -5.08
C ALA A 232 20.59 3.74 -4.80
N ASP A 233 21.01 2.83 -3.91
CA ASP A 233 22.39 2.77 -3.40
C ASP A 233 22.92 1.34 -3.19
N GLY A 234 22.14 0.31 -3.55
CA GLY A 234 22.51 -1.10 -3.38
C GLY A 234 22.60 -1.56 -1.93
N ARG A 235 22.19 -0.72 -0.95
CA ARG A 235 22.31 -1.06 0.47
C ARG A 235 21.11 -1.87 0.96
N PRO A 236 21.30 -2.78 1.93
CA PRO A 236 20.20 -3.48 2.57
C PRO A 236 19.17 -2.51 3.19
N LEU A 237 17.89 -2.87 3.08
CA LEU A 237 16.79 -2.31 3.85
C LEU A 237 16.28 -3.41 4.80
N PRO A 238 16.54 -3.30 6.11
CA PRO A 238 16.07 -4.27 7.09
C PRO A 238 14.53 -4.41 7.07
N LEU A 239 14.01 -5.62 7.24
CA LEU A 239 12.55 -5.87 7.26
C LEU A 239 11.82 -4.93 8.22
N GLY A 240 12.33 -4.76 9.45
CA GLY A 240 11.73 -3.85 10.45
C GLY A 240 11.68 -2.36 10.04
N GLN A 241 12.42 -1.94 9.02
CA GLN A 241 12.37 -0.59 8.45
C GLN A 241 11.52 -0.50 7.17
N ALA A 242 11.32 -1.62 6.47
CA ALA A 242 10.39 -1.73 5.36
C ALA A 242 8.95 -1.77 5.88
N ARG A 243 8.10 -0.91 5.33
CA ARG A 243 6.67 -0.86 5.62
C ARG A 243 5.87 -0.84 4.32
N PRO A 244 4.64 -1.37 4.32
CA PRO A 244 3.75 -1.25 3.19
C PRO A 244 3.35 0.22 2.97
N LEU A 245 2.67 0.46 1.86
CA LEU A 245 2.12 1.76 1.48
C LEU A 245 1.14 2.24 2.56
N ASP A 246 1.16 3.54 2.84
CA ASP A 246 0.18 4.16 3.73
C ASP A 246 -1.20 4.31 3.05
N THR A 247 -2.20 4.63 3.86
CA THR A 247 -3.59 4.75 3.40
C THR A 247 -3.79 5.91 2.43
N ALA A 248 -2.99 6.97 2.50
CA ALA A 248 -3.05 8.08 1.56
C ALA A 248 -2.56 7.65 0.17
N PHE A 249 -1.47 6.88 0.11
CA PHE A 249 -0.98 6.27 -1.11
C PHE A 249 -2.00 5.29 -1.69
N LEU A 250 -2.57 4.39 -0.88
CA LEU A 250 -3.59 3.44 -1.35
C LEU A 250 -4.82 4.14 -1.95
N ARG A 251 -5.33 5.18 -1.28
CA ARG A 251 -6.43 5.99 -1.82
C ARG A 251 -6.04 6.74 -3.09
N SER A 252 -4.81 7.22 -3.18
CA SER A 252 -4.29 7.82 -4.42
C SER A 252 -4.21 6.80 -5.56
N GLN A 253 -3.93 5.52 -5.27
CA GLN A 253 -3.85 4.51 -6.32
C GLN A 253 -5.22 4.06 -6.84
N PHE A 254 -6.26 4.05 -6.00
CA PHE A 254 -7.63 3.91 -6.53
C PHE A 254 -7.97 5.06 -7.48
N ASP A 255 -7.56 6.29 -7.14
CA ASP A 255 -7.76 7.45 -8.02
C ASP A 255 -6.92 7.37 -9.29
N TYR A 256 -5.70 6.86 -9.21
CA TYR A 256 -4.91 6.57 -10.40
C TYR A 256 -5.63 5.61 -11.33
N TYR A 257 -6.14 4.46 -10.84
CA TYR A 257 -6.86 3.51 -11.69
C TYR A 257 -8.15 4.09 -12.28
N ARG A 258 -8.89 4.92 -11.53
CA ARG A 258 -10.04 5.67 -12.07
C ARG A 258 -9.64 6.59 -13.21
N GLY A 259 -8.49 7.26 -13.08
CA GLY A 259 -7.96 8.13 -14.13
C GLY A 259 -7.45 7.36 -15.34
N GLU A 260 -6.74 6.25 -15.12
CA GLU A 260 -6.24 5.34 -16.14
C GLU A 260 -7.37 4.72 -16.97
N ARG A 261 -8.44 4.30 -16.29
CA ARG A 261 -9.56 3.56 -16.87
C ARG A 261 -10.80 4.41 -17.11
N ALA A 262 -10.67 5.74 -17.08
CA ALA A 262 -11.78 6.62 -17.44
C ALA A 262 -12.23 6.31 -18.89
N PRO A 263 -13.54 6.13 -19.15
CA PRO A 263 -14.04 5.93 -20.51
C PRO A 263 -13.64 7.09 -21.42
N GLY A 264 -13.03 6.79 -22.58
CA GLY A 264 -12.45 7.80 -23.47
C GLY A 264 -11.26 8.56 -22.87
N GLY A 265 -10.64 8.03 -21.83
CA GLY A 265 -9.49 8.61 -21.12
C GLY A 265 -8.19 8.52 -21.90
N PHE A 266 -7.06 8.58 -21.18
CA PHE A 266 -5.75 8.60 -21.85
C PHE A 266 -5.28 7.25 -22.38
N ILE A 267 -5.85 6.13 -21.90
CA ILE A 267 -5.61 4.80 -22.46
C ILE A 267 -6.62 4.53 -23.59
N GLY A 268 -6.12 4.08 -24.74
CA GLY A 268 -6.94 3.81 -25.93
C GLY A 268 -7.39 5.07 -26.68
N PRO A 269 -8.47 4.97 -27.48
CA PRO A 269 -9.10 6.11 -28.15
C PRO A 269 -9.62 7.13 -27.13
N SER A 270 -9.19 8.38 -27.28
CA SER A 270 -9.49 9.44 -26.31
C SER A 270 -10.59 10.36 -26.80
N THR A 271 -11.42 10.86 -25.88
CA THR A 271 -12.38 11.93 -26.11
C THR A 271 -12.03 13.12 -25.21
N PRO A 272 -12.43 14.36 -25.55
CA PRO A 272 -12.20 15.51 -24.68
C PRO A 272 -12.76 15.31 -23.26
N ALA A 273 -13.99 14.79 -23.16
CA ALA A 273 -14.63 14.51 -21.87
C ALA A 273 -13.91 13.42 -21.05
N GLY A 274 -13.45 12.36 -21.72
CA GLY A 274 -12.72 11.29 -21.05
C GLY A 274 -11.33 11.72 -20.58
N LEU A 275 -10.61 12.53 -21.36
CA LEU A 275 -9.34 13.12 -20.94
C LEU A 275 -9.52 14.04 -19.73
N GLU A 276 -10.59 14.83 -19.68
CA GLU A 276 -10.91 15.67 -18.52
C GLU A 276 -11.24 14.82 -17.28
N ALA A 277 -11.99 13.73 -17.45
CA ALA A 277 -12.23 12.78 -16.38
C ALA A 277 -10.94 12.14 -15.86
N SER A 278 -10.03 11.73 -16.76
CA SER A 278 -8.70 11.24 -16.41
C SER A 278 -7.90 12.28 -15.62
N ALA A 279 -7.84 13.52 -16.10
CA ALA A 279 -7.12 14.61 -15.44
C ALA A 279 -7.62 14.81 -13.99
N ARG A 280 -8.93 14.95 -13.81
CA ARG A 280 -9.55 15.16 -12.49
C ARG A 280 -9.19 14.06 -11.48
N PHE A 281 -9.23 12.80 -11.89
CA PHE A 281 -8.89 11.69 -10.99
C PHE A 281 -7.39 11.65 -10.67
N LEU A 282 -6.53 11.89 -11.66
CA LEU A 282 -5.07 11.91 -11.44
C LEU A 282 -4.64 13.11 -10.59
N GLU A 283 -5.27 14.27 -10.76
CA GLU A 283 -5.08 15.43 -9.88
C GLU A 283 -5.50 15.11 -8.45
N ARG A 284 -6.66 14.44 -8.26
CA ARG A 284 -7.09 13.95 -6.94
C ARG A 284 -6.09 12.97 -6.33
N ALA A 285 -5.53 12.06 -7.12
CA ALA A 285 -4.48 11.14 -6.68
C ALA A 285 -3.24 11.90 -6.18
N ILE A 286 -2.79 12.92 -6.93
CA ILE A 286 -1.64 13.76 -6.58
C ILE A 286 -1.90 14.58 -5.32
N VAL A 287 -3.12 15.09 -5.12
CA VAL A 287 -3.50 15.82 -3.89
C VAL A 287 -3.46 14.88 -2.68
N ARG A 288 -3.96 13.64 -2.81
CA ARG A 288 -3.95 12.65 -1.73
C ARG A 288 -2.53 12.18 -1.39
N GLN A 289 -1.69 11.99 -2.40
CA GLN A 289 -0.31 11.56 -2.22
C GLN A 289 0.61 12.23 -3.26
N PRO A 290 1.20 13.39 -2.92
CA PRO A 290 2.08 14.13 -3.84
C PRO A 290 3.35 13.39 -4.27
N ARG A 291 3.71 12.32 -3.54
CA ARG A 291 4.87 11.44 -3.81
C ARG A 291 4.51 10.19 -4.61
N ASN A 292 3.28 10.04 -5.09
CA ASN A 292 2.92 8.95 -6.01
C ASN A 292 3.43 9.30 -7.43
N PRO A 293 4.54 8.71 -7.89
CA PRO A 293 5.15 9.10 -9.16
C PRO A 293 4.29 8.65 -10.35
N LEU A 294 3.48 7.60 -10.17
CA LEU A 294 2.64 7.02 -11.21
C LEU A 294 1.48 7.93 -11.58
N ALA A 295 0.84 8.56 -10.60
CA ALA A 295 -0.22 9.55 -10.83
C ALA A 295 0.30 10.80 -11.56
N VAL A 296 1.46 11.32 -11.13
CA VAL A 296 2.12 12.47 -11.78
C VAL A 296 2.49 12.14 -13.23
N TYR A 297 3.05 10.96 -13.45
CA TYR A 297 3.39 10.47 -14.79
C TYR A 297 2.16 10.33 -15.69
N GLY A 298 1.08 9.72 -15.19
CA GLY A 298 -0.18 9.60 -15.91
C GLY A 298 -0.77 10.96 -16.31
N LEU A 299 -0.70 11.95 -15.42
CA LEU A 299 -1.23 13.29 -15.70
C LEU A 299 -0.45 13.98 -16.83
N GLY A 300 0.86 13.73 -16.94
CA GLY A 300 1.66 14.18 -18.08
C GLY A 300 1.13 13.66 -19.41
N TYR A 301 0.76 12.39 -19.50
CA TYR A 301 0.14 11.83 -20.71
C TYR A 301 -1.21 12.44 -21.04
N VAL A 302 -2.06 12.65 -20.03
CA VAL A 302 -3.35 13.30 -20.22
C VAL A 302 -3.15 14.69 -20.80
N TYR A 303 -2.31 15.53 -20.18
CA TYR A 303 -2.04 16.87 -20.67
C TYR A 303 -1.42 16.87 -22.07
N ARG A 304 -0.55 15.90 -22.39
CA ARG A 304 -0.01 15.76 -23.74
C ARG A 304 -1.12 15.48 -24.76
N LYS A 305 -2.04 14.56 -24.45
CA LYS A 305 -3.19 14.25 -25.31
C LYS A 305 -4.19 15.40 -25.43
N GLN A 306 -4.29 16.27 -24.42
CA GLN A 306 -5.07 17.50 -24.47
C GLN A 306 -4.38 18.64 -25.26
N GLY A 307 -3.16 18.44 -25.77
CA GLY A 307 -2.38 19.51 -26.43
C GLY A 307 -1.76 20.52 -25.46
N ARG A 308 -1.86 20.30 -24.15
CA ARG A 308 -1.29 21.17 -23.09
C ARG A 308 0.18 20.82 -22.87
N LEU A 309 1.01 21.04 -23.89
CA LEU A 309 2.39 20.53 -23.95
C LEU A 309 3.26 21.02 -22.79
N GLU A 310 3.23 22.31 -22.45
CA GLU A 310 4.00 22.85 -21.34
C GLU A 310 3.61 22.25 -19.98
N ALA A 311 2.31 22.01 -19.78
CA ALA A 311 1.84 21.34 -18.57
C ALA A 311 2.31 19.88 -18.53
N ALA A 312 2.28 19.18 -19.68
CA ALA A 312 2.79 17.82 -19.80
C ALA A 312 4.28 17.72 -19.48
N ARG A 313 5.11 18.62 -20.05
CA ARG A 313 6.56 18.68 -19.78
C ARG A 313 6.84 18.81 -18.29
N LYS A 314 6.15 19.75 -17.62
CA LYS A 314 6.26 19.95 -16.16
C LYS A 314 5.93 18.70 -15.36
N GLN A 315 4.87 17.97 -15.73
CA GLN A 315 4.50 16.73 -15.03
C GLN A 315 5.50 15.59 -15.29
N PHE A 316 5.98 15.41 -16.52
CA PHE A 316 6.99 14.39 -16.82
C PHE A 316 8.30 14.66 -16.07
N GLN A 317 8.78 15.91 -16.06
CA GLN A 317 9.94 16.30 -15.26
C GLN A 317 9.75 16.07 -13.76
N ARG A 318 8.56 16.36 -13.25
CA ARG A 318 8.22 16.08 -11.84
C ARG A 318 8.20 14.57 -11.57
N ALA A 319 7.58 13.78 -12.43
CA ALA A 319 7.52 12.32 -12.30
C ALA A 319 8.93 11.73 -12.32
N TYR A 320 9.77 12.14 -13.27
CA TYR A 320 11.17 11.71 -13.36
C TYR A 320 11.93 11.99 -12.06
N ARG A 321 11.82 13.21 -11.51
CA ARG A 321 12.45 13.55 -10.22
C ARG A 321 11.95 12.70 -9.06
N LEU A 322 10.66 12.37 -9.02
CA LEU A 322 10.10 11.48 -7.99
C LEU A 322 10.65 10.05 -8.13
N TYR A 323 10.63 9.47 -9.33
CA TYR A 323 11.19 8.15 -9.59
C TYR A 323 12.68 8.10 -9.21
N LEU A 324 13.47 9.09 -9.64
CA LEU A 324 14.88 9.18 -9.33
C LEU A 324 15.13 9.24 -7.82
N ALA A 325 14.40 10.10 -7.10
CA ALA A 325 14.51 10.20 -5.64
C ALA A 325 14.11 8.90 -4.92
N GLN A 326 13.26 8.08 -5.54
CA GLN A 326 12.78 6.81 -5.01
C GLN A 326 13.67 5.61 -5.41
N GLY A 327 14.71 5.86 -6.22
CA GLY A 327 15.81 4.94 -6.48
C GLY A 327 15.76 4.19 -7.80
N HIS A 328 14.72 4.37 -8.63
CA HIS A 328 14.62 3.75 -9.94
C HIS A 328 13.74 4.57 -10.87
N VAL A 329 14.16 4.73 -12.13
CA VAL A 329 13.36 5.37 -13.17
C VAL A 329 13.01 4.31 -14.22
N PRO A 330 11.76 3.83 -14.28
CA PRO A 330 11.34 2.86 -15.30
C PRO A 330 11.47 3.44 -16.72
N PRO A 331 11.57 2.59 -17.77
CA PRO A 331 11.80 3.04 -19.15
C PRO A 331 10.80 4.11 -19.65
N GLY A 332 9.49 3.93 -19.38
CA GLY A 332 8.47 4.90 -19.80
C GLY A 332 8.69 6.31 -19.25
N PRO A 333 8.85 6.50 -17.93
CA PRO A 333 9.27 7.78 -17.35
C PRO A 333 10.58 8.36 -17.91
N GLN A 334 11.57 7.55 -18.30
CA GLN A 334 12.78 8.04 -18.97
C GLN A 334 12.48 8.58 -20.37
N GLU A 335 11.68 7.87 -21.16
CA GLU A 335 11.24 8.32 -22.49
C GLU A 335 10.44 9.61 -22.43
N ALA A 336 9.51 9.69 -21.48
CA ALA A 336 8.71 10.88 -21.26
C ALA A 336 9.56 12.09 -20.82
N GLN A 337 10.63 11.87 -20.06
CA GLN A 337 11.61 12.90 -19.72
C GLN A 337 12.35 13.40 -20.96
N ARG A 338 12.86 12.49 -21.81
CA ARG A 338 13.53 12.88 -23.06
C ARG A 338 12.61 13.69 -23.97
N TRP A 339 11.35 13.25 -24.11
CA TRP A 339 10.34 14.03 -24.83
C TRP A 339 10.11 15.41 -24.22
N ALA A 340 10.15 15.52 -22.89
CA ALA A 340 9.95 16.79 -22.19
C ALA A 340 11.15 17.76 -22.28
N GLU A 341 12.34 17.28 -22.66
CA GLU A 341 13.56 18.08 -22.84
C GLU A 341 13.82 18.48 -24.30
N ALA A 342 13.33 17.70 -25.27
CA ALA A 342 13.39 18.01 -26.70
C ALA A 342 12.37 19.08 -27.08
#